data_AF-A0A7V8WYR3-F1
#
_entry.id   AF-A0A7V8WYR3-F1
#
_cell.length_a   1.000
_cell.length_b   1.000
_cell.length_c   1.000
_cell.angle_alpha   90.00
_cell.angle_beta   90.00
_cell.angle_gamma   90.00
#
_symmetry.space_group_name_H-M   'P 1'
#
loop_
_entity.id
_entity.type
_entity.pdbx_description
1 polymer ?
#
loop_
_entity_poly.entity_id
_entity_poly.type
_entity_poly.pdbx_seq_one_letter_code
_entity_poly.pdbx_strand_id
1 'polypeptide(L)'
;MEPSAVGPLAQGLPDLAVLYITDDGVPARINVIVTEDAARAEAAIRRVWQGPLCVERQVRPTESELHAVQAALIDADDESRAVLGRIWAAGVEPDDPFVTARITVVTPEVQRFVDERFGPGLVRLQGLLEPVPG
;
A
#
# COMPACT_ATOMS: atom_id res chain seq x y z
N MET A 1 3.77 27.98 6.75
CA MET A 1 4.35 27.09 5.73
C MET A 1 3.38 25.92 5.62
N GLU A 2 2.76 25.71 4.45
CA GLU A 2 1.62 24.79 4.36
C GLU A 2 2.06 23.33 4.24
N PRO A 3 1.51 22.41 5.05
CA PRO A 3 1.74 20.96 4.93
C PRO A 3 1.39 20.39 3.55
N SER A 4 0.57 21.10 2.76
CA SER A 4 0.04 20.70 1.46
C SER A 4 1.13 20.39 0.42
N ALA A 5 2.31 21.00 0.50
CA ALA A 5 3.39 20.79 -0.47
C ALA A 5 4.17 19.49 -0.26
N VAL A 6 4.09 18.88 0.93
CA VAL A 6 4.88 17.68 1.26
C VAL A 6 4.32 16.44 0.57
N GLY A 7 3.00 16.29 0.51
CA GLY A 7 2.34 15.15 -0.12
C GLY A 7 2.78 14.95 -1.58
N PRO A 8 2.56 15.93 -2.47
CA PRO A 8 2.96 15.82 -3.88
C PRO A 8 4.47 15.59 -4.08
N LEU A 9 5.31 16.19 -3.21
CA LEU A 9 6.76 15.99 -3.29
C LEU A 9 7.17 14.57 -2.89
N ALA A 10 6.62 14.06 -1.79
CA ALA A 10 6.88 12.70 -1.33
C ALA A 10 6.39 11.66 -2.34
N GLN A 11 5.18 11.84 -2.89
CA GLN A 11 4.61 10.98 -3.93
C GLN A 11 5.43 10.97 -5.24
N GLY A 12 6.27 11.99 -5.46
CA GLY A 12 7.22 12.02 -6.57
C GLY A 12 8.53 11.25 -6.32
N LEU A 13 8.75 10.71 -5.11
CA LEU A 13 9.94 9.92 -4.81
C LEU A 13 9.76 8.49 -5.37
N PRO A 14 10.71 7.99 -6.19
CA PRO A 14 10.56 6.70 -6.87
C PRO A 14 10.58 5.50 -5.91
N ASP A 15 11.13 5.69 -4.71
CA ASP A 15 11.27 4.69 -3.66
C ASP A 15 10.34 4.95 -2.47
N LEU A 16 9.32 5.80 -2.63
CA LEU A 16 8.31 6.01 -1.59
C LEU A 16 7.58 4.70 -1.30
N ALA A 17 7.59 4.30 -0.03
CA ALA A 17 6.77 3.23 0.47
C ALA A 17 5.48 3.74 1.11
N VAL A 18 5.59 4.68 2.05
CA VAL A 18 4.42 5.24 2.76
C VAL A 18 4.67 6.68 3.17
N LEU A 19 3.60 7.48 3.14
CA LEU A 19 3.51 8.80 3.74
C LEU A 19 2.31 8.84 4.69
N TYR A 20 2.52 9.24 5.95
CA TYR A 20 1.42 9.45 6.90
C TYR A 20 1.73 10.58 7.88
N ILE A 21 0.68 11.14 8.49
CA ILE A 21 0.78 12.22 9.48
C ILE A 21 0.44 11.66 10.86
N THR A 22 1.28 11.96 11.84
CA THR A 22 0.97 11.71 13.25
C THR A 22 0.61 13.03 13.93
N ASP A 23 -0.57 13.07 14.55
CA ASP A 23 -1.04 14.24 15.31
C ASP A 23 -0.60 14.15 16.78
N ASP A 24 0.73 14.20 17.00
CA ASP A 24 1.37 14.13 18.32
C ASP A 24 1.92 15.49 18.81
N GLY A 25 1.62 16.58 18.09
CA GLY A 25 2.09 17.92 18.41
C GLY A 25 1.62 18.97 17.41
N VAL A 26 1.96 20.23 17.70
CA VAL A 26 1.67 21.37 16.79
C VAL A 26 3.00 22.02 16.39
N PRO A 27 3.43 21.93 15.12
CA PRO A 27 2.74 21.27 14.00
C PRO A 27 2.83 19.73 14.07
N ALA A 28 1.88 19.05 13.41
CA ALA A 28 1.84 17.60 13.29
C ALA A 28 3.12 17.04 12.63
N ARG A 29 3.50 15.81 12.98
CA ARG A 29 4.68 15.15 12.44
C ARG A 29 4.37 14.46 11.13
N ILE A 30 5.23 14.68 10.14
CA ILE A 30 5.20 13.95 8.87
C ILE A 30 6.15 12.75 8.97
N ASN A 31 5.68 11.58 8.59
CA ASN A 31 6.48 10.36 8.52
C ASN A 31 6.55 9.89 7.07
N VAL A 32 7.77 9.62 6.59
CA VAL A 32 8.03 9.11 5.24
C VAL A 32 8.89 7.87 5.34
N ILE A 33 8.43 6.78 4.73
CA ILE A 33 9.19 5.55 4.63
C ILE A 33 9.61 5.37 3.18
N VAL A 34 10.89 5.15 2.93
CA VAL A 34 11.44 4.84 1.61
C VAL A 34 12.16 3.49 1.60
N THR A 35 12.34 2.91 0.42
CA THR A 35 13.02 1.61 0.29
C THR A 35 14.53 1.73 0.14
N GLU A 36 15.03 2.87 -0.36
CA GLU A 36 16.45 3.04 -0.70
C GLU A 36 17.19 4.12 0.11
N ASP A 37 16.89 5.40 -0.11
CA ASP A 37 17.73 6.50 0.39
C ASP A 37 16.95 7.51 1.23
N ALA A 38 16.87 7.23 2.54
CA ALA A 38 16.21 8.09 3.51
C ALA A 38 16.87 9.48 3.63
N ALA A 39 18.19 9.58 3.45
CA ALA A 39 18.90 10.85 3.56
C ALA A 39 18.57 11.78 2.37
N ARG A 40 18.50 11.22 1.15
CA ARG A 40 18.04 11.94 -0.05
C ARG A 40 16.58 12.39 0.11
N ALA A 41 15.71 11.50 0.58
CA ALA A 41 14.30 11.81 0.80
C ALA A 41 14.12 12.93 1.85
N GLU A 42 14.82 12.84 2.99
CA GLU A 42 14.81 13.90 4.00
C GLU A 42 15.28 15.24 3.43
N ALA A 43 16.42 15.25 2.74
CA ALA A 43 16.96 16.47 2.13
C ALA A 43 15.99 17.10 1.12
N ALA A 44 15.22 16.30 0.38
CA ALA A 44 14.20 16.79 -0.54
C ALA A 44 13.01 17.42 0.22
N ILE A 45 12.47 16.74 1.23
CA ILE A 45 11.30 17.20 2.00
C ILE A 45 11.64 18.43 2.84
N ARG A 46 12.85 18.52 3.40
CA ARG A 46 13.32 19.68 4.18
C ARG A 46 13.36 20.99 3.38
N ARG A 47 13.32 20.94 2.05
CA ARG A 47 13.20 22.14 1.21
C ARG A 47 11.83 22.82 1.33
N VAL A 48 10.79 22.05 1.68
CA VAL A 48 9.40 22.53 1.75
C VAL A 48 8.79 22.43 3.15
N TRP A 49 9.41 21.67 4.06
CA TRP A 49 8.91 21.43 5.42
C TRP A 49 9.96 21.67 6.49
N GLN A 50 9.65 22.56 7.43
CA GLN A 50 10.49 22.89 8.59
C GLN A 50 9.95 22.33 9.91
N GLY A 51 8.85 21.58 9.88
CA GLY A 51 8.25 20.96 11.08
C GLY A 51 8.89 19.61 11.45
N PRO A 52 8.31 18.90 12.42
CA PRO A 52 8.71 17.54 12.77
C PRO A 52 8.60 16.62 11.55
N LEU A 53 9.67 15.87 11.28
CA LEU A 53 9.80 14.98 10.15
C LEU A 53 10.54 13.73 10.63
N CYS A 54 9.98 12.56 10.36
CA CYS A 54 10.66 11.27 10.46
C CYS A 54 10.83 10.70 9.06
N VAL A 55 12.05 10.36 8.66
CA VAL A 55 12.31 9.65 7.41
C VAL A 55 13.07 8.38 7.72
N GLU A 56 12.52 7.24 7.30
CA GLU A 56 13.10 5.93 7.57
C GLU A 56 13.29 5.14 6.28
N ARG A 57 14.33 4.31 6.26
CA ARG A 57 14.52 3.31 5.21
C ARG A 57 14.01 1.96 5.71
N GLN A 58 13.03 1.38 5.03
CA GLN A 58 12.52 0.04 5.34
C GLN A 58 12.38 -0.78 4.06
N VAL A 59 12.71 -2.07 4.12
CA VAL A 59 12.48 -2.99 3.01
C VAL A 59 11.03 -3.45 3.06
N ARG A 60 10.18 -2.79 2.28
CA ARG A 60 8.76 -3.08 2.11
C ARG A 60 8.35 -2.69 0.68
N PRO A 61 7.24 -3.22 0.15
CA PRO A 61 6.71 -2.77 -1.14
C PRO A 61 6.55 -1.25 -1.18
N THR A 62 6.97 -0.65 -2.28
CA THR A 62 6.70 0.75 -2.62
C THR A 62 5.22 0.97 -2.94
N GLU A 63 4.75 2.21 -2.85
CA GLU A 63 3.39 2.57 -3.25
C GLU A 63 3.14 2.21 -4.73
N SER A 64 4.14 2.41 -5.58
CA SER A 64 4.06 2.04 -7.00
C SER A 64 3.96 0.53 -7.23
N GLU A 65 4.68 -0.29 -6.45
CA GLU A 65 4.58 -1.75 -6.53
C GLU A 65 3.20 -2.24 -6.07
N LEU A 66 2.64 -1.63 -5.01
CA LEU A 66 1.28 -1.96 -4.54
C LEU A 66 0.22 -1.61 -5.59
N HIS A 67 0.36 -0.46 -6.27
CA HIS A 67 -0.52 -0.12 -7.39
C HIS A 67 -0.35 -1.07 -8.58
N ALA A 68 0.86 -1.55 -8.86
CA ALA A 68 1.08 -2.57 -9.89
C ALA A 68 0.37 -3.90 -9.54
N VAL A 69 0.41 -4.31 -8.26
CA VAL A 69 -0.32 -5.48 -7.77
C VAL A 69 -1.84 -5.28 -7.88
N GLN A 70 -2.35 -4.11 -7.48
CA GLN A 70 -3.76 -3.76 -7.63
C GLN A 70 -4.22 -3.84 -9.10
N ALA A 71 -3.43 -3.29 -10.02
CA ALA A 71 -3.71 -3.35 -11.45
C ALA A 71 -3.71 -4.79 -11.97
N ALA A 72 -2.70 -5.59 -11.60
CA ALA A 72 -2.61 -6.99 -11.99
C ALA A 72 -3.77 -7.85 -11.46
N LEU A 73 -4.32 -7.52 -10.29
CA LEU A 73 -5.55 -8.15 -9.78
C LEU A 73 -6.76 -7.81 -10.66
N ILE A 74 -6.95 -6.53 -10.99
CA ILE A 74 -8.09 -6.07 -11.81
C ILE A 74 -8.02 -6.67 -13.22
N ASP A 75 -6.81 -6.69 -13.80
CA ASP A 75 -6.51 -7.20 -15.14
C ASP A 75 -6.21 -8.70 -15.15
N ALA A 76 -6.59 -9.43 -14.08
CA ALA A 76 -6.36 -10.85 -13.95
C ALA A 76 -6.81 -11.64 -15.20
N ASP A 77 -5.95 -12.55 -15.65
CA ASP A 77 -6.22 -13.50 -16.73
C ASP A 77 -7.37 -14.45 -16.40
N ASP A 78 -7.85 -15.19 -17.41
CA ASP A 78 -9.00 -16.10 -17.25
C ASP A 78 -8.73 -17.23 -16.24
N GLU A 79 -7.48 -17.69 -16.13
CA GLU A 79 -7.06 -18.70 -15.14
C GLU A 79 -7.19 -18.16 -13.71
N SER A 80 -6.68 -16.95 -13.48
CA SER A 80 -6.78 -16.27 -12.19
C SER A 80 -8.24 -15.96 -11.84
N ARG A 81 -9.05 -15.55 -12.82
CA ARG A 81 -10.49 -15.32 -12.61
C ARG A 81 -11.27 -16.61 -12.33
N ALA A 82 -10.83 -17.75 -12.84
CA ALA A 82 -11.44 -19.03 -12.50
C ALA A 82 -11.28 -19.37 -11.01
N VAL A 83 -10.18 -18.93 -10.38
CA VAL A 83 -9.92 -19.12 -8.95
C VAL A 83 -10.52 -18.00 -8.10
N LEU A 84 -10.27 -16.74 -8.45
CA LEU A 84 -10.69 -15.56 -7.67
C LEU A 84 -12.17 -15.22 -7.85
N GLY A 85 -12.78 -15.66 -8.95
CA GLY A 85 -14.08 -15.19 -9.39
C GLY A 85 -14.06 -13.71 -9.75
N ARG A 86 -15.19 -13.04 -9.52
CA ARG A 86 -15.31 -11.60 -9.74
C ARG A 86 -14.66 -10.82 -8.60
N ILE A 87 -13.75 -9.91 -8.95
CA ILE A 87 -13.25 -8.88 -8.06
C ILE A 87 -14.22 -7.68 -8.11
N TRP A 88 -14.77 -7.33 -6.96
CA TRP A 88 -15.76 -6.25 -6.83
C TRP A 88 -15.12 -4.90 -6.55
N ALA A 89 -14.01 -4.91 -5.81
CA ALA A 89 -13.21 -3.74 -5.48
C ALA A 89 -11.80 -4.20 -5.15
N ALA A 90 -10.80 -3.38 -5.48
CA ALA A 90 -9.43 -3.55 -5.02
C ALA A 90 -8.81 -2.19 -4.69
N GLY A 91 -7.98 -2.12 -3.65
CA GLY A 91 -7.37 -0.87 -3.18
C GLY A 91 -6.04 -1.10 -2.48
N VAL A 92 -5.13 -0.13 -2.59
CA VAL A 92 -3.93 -0.07 -1.75
C VAL A 92 -4.35 0.47 -0.39
N GLU A 93 -3.96 -0.20 0.69
CA GLU A 93 -4.25 0.31 2.04
C GLU A 93 -3.35 1.53 2.35
N PRO A 94 -3.92 2.64 2.85
CA PRO A 94 -3.14 3.88 3.05
C PRO A 94 -2.01 3.74 4.08
N ASP A 95 -2.26 2.96 5.13
CA ASP A 95 -1.36 2.88 6.29
C ASP A 95 -0.52 1.58 6.31
N ASP A 96 -0.91 0.58 5.51
CA ASP A 96 -0.32 -0.75 5.53
C ASP A 96 0.20 -1.17 4.15
N PRO A 97 1.30 -1.94 4.07
CA PRO A 97 1.93 -2.30 2.80
C PRO A 97 1.25 -3.49 2.11
N PHE A 98 -0.06 -3.44 1.90
CA PHE A 98 -0.79 -4.49 1.19
C PHE A 98 -1.97 -3.94 0.38
N VAL A 99 -2.43 -4.75 -0.57
CA VAL A 99 -3.62 -4.50 -1.38
C VAL A 99 -4.79 -5.29 -0.78
N THR A 100 -5.94 -4.66 -0.61
CA THR A 100 -7.19 -5.38 -0.34
C THR A 100 -7.93 -5.67 -1.65
N ALA A 101 -8.56 -6.85 -1.74
CA ALA A 101 -9.45 -7.18 -2.84
C ALA A 101 -10.72 -7.87 -2.33
N ARG A 102 -11.89 -7.36 -2.75
CA ARG A 102 -13.20 -7.92 -2.37
C ARG A 102 -13.67 -8.92 -3.42
N ILE A 103 -13.87 -10.17 -3.00
CA ILE A 103 -14.40 -11.25 -3.83
C ILE A 103 -15.64 -11.86 -3.17
N THR A 104 -16.36 -12.72 -3.88
CA THR A 104 -17.62 -13.27 -3.38
C THR A 104 -17.43 -14.13 -2.13
N VAL A 105 -16.49 -15.09 -2.18
CA VAL A 105 -16.16 -16.00 -1.08
C VAL A 105 -14.64 -16.13 -1.01
N VAL A 106 -14.08 -16.01 0.19
CA VAL A 106 -12.66 -16.26 0.45
C VAL A 106 -12.52 -17.62 1.13
N THR A 107 -11.65 -18.46 0.59
CA THR A 107 -11.23 -19.70 1.24
C THR A 107 -9.72 -19.68 1.46
N PRO A 108 -9.17 -20.53 2.34
CA PRO A 108 -7.72 -20.63 2.54
C PRO A 108 -6.95 -20.95 1.25
N GLU A 109 -7.54 -21.71 0.33
CA GLU A 109 -6.95 -22.06 -0.96
C GLU A 109 -6.86 -20.83 -1.88
N VAL A 110 -7.91 -20.01 -1.93
CA VAL A 110 -7.93 -18.79 -2.74
C VAL A 110 -6.95 -17.76 -2.19
N GLN A 111 -6.84 -17.63 -0.86
CA GLN A 111 -5.83 -16.77 -0.24
C GLN A 111 -4.40 -17.26 -0.55
N ARG A 112 -4.17 -18.58 -0.48
CA ARG A 112 -2.87 -19.16 -0.85
C ARG A 112 -2.50 -18.90 -2.30
N PHE A 113 -3.46 -18.97 -3.21
CA PHE A 113 -3.23 -18.66 -4.63
C PHE A 113 -2.69 -17.23 -4.84
N VAL A 114 -3.26 -16.23 -4.14
CA VAL A 114 -2.75 -14.85 -4.26
C VAL A 114 -1.41 -14.67 -3.55
N ASP A 115 -1.19 -15.33 -2.41
CA ASP A 115 0.09 -15.30 -1.69
C ASP A 115 1.22 -15.93 -2.52
N GLU A 116 0.96 -17.00 -3.25
CA GLU A 116 1.93 -17.63 -4.16
C GLU A 116 2.24 -16.73 -5.38
N ARG A 117 1.23 -16.03 -5.90
CA ARG A 117 1.38 -15.19 -7.10
C ARG A 117 2.04 -13.85 -6.82
N PHE A 118 1.68 -13.18 -5.72
CA PHE A 118 2.09 -11.81 -5.43
C PHE A 118 3.06 -11.72 -4.25
N GLY A 119 3.22 -12.80 -3.49
CA GLY A 119 4.00 -12.83 -2.26
C GLY A 119 3.10 -12.80 -1.02
N PRO A 120 3.55 -13.43 0.08
CA PRO A 120 2.73 -13.66 1.25
C PRO A 120 2.27 -12.34 1.90
N GLY A 121 0.97 -12.19 2.07
CA GLY A 121 0.37 -11.05 2.75
C GLY A 121 0.34 -9.74 1.96
N LEU A 122 0.83 -9.74 0.71
CA LEU A 122 0.78 -8.57 -0.17
C LEU A 122 -0.63 -8.28 -0.69
N VAL A 123 -1.46 -9.32 -0.77
CA VAL A 123 -2.89 -9.22 -1.10
C VAL A 123 -3.70 -9.83 0.02
N ARG A 124 -4.64 -9.07 0.59
CA ARG A 124 -5.62 -9.57 1.56
C ARG A 124 -6.99 -9.64 0.94
N LEU A 125 -7.52 -10.85 0.82
CA LEU A 125 -8.85 -11.06 0.26
C LEU A 125 -9.93 -10.84 1.33
N GLN A 126 -11.01 -10.17 0.93
CA GLN A 126 -12.19 -9.97 1.76
C GLN A 126 -13.41 -10.60 1.07
N GLY A 127 -14.10 -11.49 1.79
CA GLY A 127 -15.34 -12.09 1.32
C GLY A 127 -16.50 -11.11 1.43
N LEU A 128 -17.36 -11.05 0.42
CA LEU A 128 -18.67 -10.43 0.55
C LEU A 128 -19.63 -11.31 1.35
N LEU A 129 -19.39 -12.61 1.34
CA LEU A 129 -20.17 -13.62 2.04
C LEU A 129 -19.23 -14.45 2.93
N GLU A 130 -19.76 -14.87 4.07
CA GLU A 130 -19.12 -15.85 4.93
C GLU A 130 -19.63 -17.26 4.57
N PRO A 131 -18.76 -18.26 4.44
CA PRO A 131 -19.20 -19.65 4.31
C PRO A 131 -20.01 -20.06 5.54
N VAL A 132 -21.16 -20.68 5.33
CA VAL A 132 -21.92 -21.29 6.43
C VAL A 132 -21.21 -22.57 6.86
N PRO A 133 -20.95 -22.79 8.17
CA PRO A 133 -20.39 -24.05 8.64
C PRO A 133 -21.32 -25.22 8.29
N GLY A 134 -20.77 -26.24 7.62
CA GLY A 134 -21.45 -27.51 7.36
C GLY A 134 -21.35 -28.48 8.53
#